data_AF-A0A0E9MCQ7-F1
#
_entry.id   AF-A0A0E9MCQ7-F1
#
_cell.length_a   1.000
_cell.length_b   1.000
_cell.length_c   1.000
_cell.angle_alpha   90.00
_cell.angle_beta   90.00
_cell.angle_gamma   90.00
#
_symmetry.space_group_name_H-M   'P 1'
#
loop_
_entity.id
_entity.type
_entity.pdbx_description
1 polymer ?
#
loop_
_entity_poly.entity_id
_entity_poly.type
_entity_poly.pdbx_seq_one_letter_code
_entity_poly.pdbx_strand_id
1 'polypeptide(L)'
;MILAALFACLSGHAAASFDSAALTLPASYAGDDIKKWYGEISASATVAVSIKDEVFAFVVDLDAGPNFTQEYDAASGKLELHYNMVFNQIAEGWSWDAMADPDQRDYYRFKFLPLGSEIASKRAPEVVELYPGKTVEVKNRWRYDYFFAFDNLYDFYARKVDDDAGFDASVPMQAGEAQRLTEGKTVRMLALCRLKPPYHTESNTFWKATFAEPVDYTLRKRYLVGDLLEVWFYDSASGKVLAKVRQR
;
A
#
# COMPACT_ATOMS: atom_id res chain seq x y z
N MET A 1 23.91 28.99 -22.86
CA MET A 1 22.80 28.64 -21.94
C MET A 1 22.08 27.43 -22.49
N ILE A 2 22.48 26.23 -22.07
CA ILE A 2 21.68 25.00 -22.21
C ILE A 2 21.80 24.33 -20.84
N LEU A 3 20.71 24.33 -20.09
CA LEU A 3 20.65 23.81 -18.72
C LEU A 3 20.37 22.30 -18.77
N ALA A 4 21.04 21.59 -17.87
CA ALA A 4 21.20 20.15 -17.81
C ALA A 4 19.90 19.35 -17.72
N ALA A 5 19.82 18.27 -18.49
CA ALA A 5 19.04 17.08 -18.17
C ALA A 5 20.03 15.91 -18.13
N LEU A 6 20.34 15.43 -16.92
CA LEU A 6 21.11 14.19 -16.73
C LEU A 6 20.23 13.22 -15.95
N PHE A 7 19.57 12.34 -16.70
CA PHE A 7 19.01 11.09 -16.19
C PHE A 7 20.18 10.13 -15.94
N ALA A 8 20.46 9.84 -14.67
CA ALA A 8 21.41 8.81 -14.29
C ALA A 8 20.67 7.49 -14.07
N CYS A 9 20.67 6.63 -15.10
CA CYS A 9 20.55 5.19 -14.91
C CYS A 9 21.96 4.66 -14.63
N LEU A 10 22.26 4.26 -13.39
CA LEU A 10 23.33 3.32 -13.03
C LEU A 10 23.13 2.90 -11.56
N SER A 11 23.30 1.61 -11.31
CA SER A 11 23.22 0.90 -10.03
C SER A 11 23.82 1.66 -8.85
N GLY A 12 22.99 2.04 -7.88
CA GLY A 12 23.40 2.68 -6.64
C GLY A 12 22.20 2.77 -5.70
N HIS A 13 22.46 2.61 -4.40
CA HIS A 13 21.52 2.99 -3.34
C HIS A 13 21.33 4.50 -3.39
N ALA A 14 20.56 4.98 -4.36
CA ALA A 14 20.00 6.30 -4.35
C ALA A 14 18.64 6.13 -3.69
N ALA A 15 18.60 6.18 -2.36
CA ALA A 15 17.49 6.82 -1.69
C ALA A 15 17.36 8.19 -2.36
N ALA A 16 16.49 8.29 -3.37
CA ALA A 16 16.13 9.56 -3.93
C ALA A 16 15.67 10.37 -2.73
N SER A 17 16.39 11.44 -2.37
CA SER A 17 15.99 12.30 -1.28
C SER A 17 14.61 12.80 -1.65
N PHE A 18 13.59 12.17 -1.08
CA PHE A 18 12.22 12.50 -1.41
C PHE A 18 12.00 13.92 -0.89
N ASP A 19 11.90 14.89 -1.80
CA ASP A 19 11.76 16.28 -1.42
C ASP A 19 10.35 16.48 -0.86
N SER A 20 10.23 16.46 0.47
CA SER A 20 8.96 16.69 1.17
C SER A 20 8.30 18.03 0.80
N ALA A 21 9.02 18.98 0.21
CA ALA A 21 8.50 20.26 -0.27
C ALA A 21 8.00 20.20 -1.73
N ALA A 22 8.22 19.11 -2.47
CA ALA A 22 7.86 19.01 -3.88
C ALA A 22 6.37 19.27 -4.14
N LEU A 23 6.07 20.16 -5.08
CA LEU A 23 4.70 20.45 -5.53
C LEU A 23 4.29 19.61 -6.74
N THR A 24 5.26 18.93 -7.36
CA THR A 24 5.08 18.08 -8.53
C THR A 24 5.99 16.87 -8.44
N LEU A 25 5.46 15.72 -8.83
CA LEU A 25 6.17 14.48 -9.10
C LEU A 25 6.35 14.31 -10.62
N PRO A 26 7.22 13.41 -11.07
CA PRO A 26 7.23 12.99 -12.48
C PRO A 26 5.83 12.52 -12.92
N ALA A 27 5.44 12.82 -14.16
CA ALA A 27 4.24 12.23 -14.74
C ALA A 27 4.36 10.70 -14.71
N SER A 28 3.28 10.01 -14.38
CA SER A 28 3.24 8.56 -14.18
C SER A 28 4.19 8.06 -13.08
N TYR A 29 4.52 8.89 -12.07
CA TYR A 29 5.29 8.45 -10.91
C TYR A 29 4.60 7.27 -10.21
N ALA A 30 5.33 6.18 -10.05
CA ALA A 30 4.84 4.91 -9.52
C ALA A 30 5.37 4.57 -8.11
N GLY A 31 6.16 5.49 -7.52
CA GLY A 31 6.84 5.24 -6.25
C GLY A 31 7.95 4.20 -6.35
N ASP A 32 8.41 3.77 -5.19
CA ASP A 32 9.35 2.67 -5.00
C ASP A 32 8.70 1.32 -5.32
N ASP A 33 9.49 0.41 -5.90
CA ASP A 33 9.03 -0.95 -6.20
C ASP A 33 9.00 -1.81 -4.93
N ILE A 34 7.79 -1.99 -4.39
CA ILE A 34 7.55 -2.79 -3.19
C ILE A 34 8.05 -4.23 -3.32
N LYS A 35 7.95 -4.86 -4.50
CA LYS A 35 8.34 -6.26 -4.69
C LYS A 35 9.85 -6.41 -4.63
N LYS A 36 10.54 -5.49 -5.29
CA LYS A 36 12.01 -5.39 -5.23
C LYS A 36 12.45 -5.19 -3.78
N TRP A 37 11.94 -4.17 -3.10
CA TRP A 37 12.37 -3.82 -1.75
C TRP A 37 12.02 -4.90 -0.71
N TYR A 38 10.82 -5.48 -0.77
CA TYR A 38 10.49 -6.62 0.08
C TYR A 38 11.46 -7.78 -0.13
N GLY A 39 11.79 -8.10 -1.39
CA GLY A 39 12.76 -9.14 -1.75
C GLY A 39 14.17 -8.87 -1.21
N GLU A 40 14.68 -7.66 -1.40
CA GLU A 40 16.03 -7.24 -0.96
C GLU A 40 16.15 -7.26 0.58
N ILE A 41 15.14 -6.74 1.28
CA ILE A 41 15.10 -6.74 2.75
C ILE A 41 14.97 -8.16 3.30
N SER A 42 14.14 -9.00 2.68
CA SER A 42 13.97 -10.40 3.09
C SER A 42 15.23 -11.24 2.86
N ALA A 43 16.03 -10.90 1.85
CA ALA A 43 17.21 -11.67 1.47
C ALA A 43 18.49 -11.33 2.27
N SER A 44 18.56 -10.14 2.89
CA SER A 44 19.81 -9.66 3.51
C SER A 44 19.57 -8.79 4.73
N ALA A 45 20.04 -9.28 5.89
CA ALA A 45 20.06 -8.49 7.13
C ALA A 45 20.95 -7.23 7.01
N THR A 46 21.95 -7.22 6.11
CA THR A 46 22.81 -6.06 5.88
C THR A 46 22.06 -4.92 5.18
N VAL A 47 21.11 -5.24 4.30
CA VAL A 47 20.24 -4.23 3.67
C VAL A 47 19.37 -3.56 4.72
N ALA A 48 18.83 -4.31 5.69
CA ALA A 48 18.04 -3.74 6.78
C ALA A 48 18.83 -2.70 7.62
N VAL A 49 20.15 -2.88 7.75
CA VAL A 49 21.01 -1.92 8.46
C VAL A 49 21.27 -0.66 7.61
N SER A 50 21.45 -0.79 6.30
CA SER A 50 21.74 0.36 5.42
C SER A 50 20.54 1.27 5.21
N ILE A 51 19.32 0.75 5.28
CA ILE A 51 18.08 1.50 5.00
C ILE A 51 17.43 2.15 6.22
N LYS A 52 18.04 2.02 7.42
CA LYS A 52 17.42 2.37 8.70
C LYS A 52 16.82 3.79 8.76
N ASP A 53 17.43 4.74 8.05
CA ASP A 53 17.00 6.14 8.03
C ASP A 53 16.43 6.57 6.67
N GLU A 54 16.39 5.67 5.69
CA GLU A 54 15.89 5.95 4.36
C GLU A 54 14.38 6.20 4.37
N VAL A 55 13.95 7.11 3.50
CA VAL A 55 12.55 7.41 3.25
C VAL A 55 12.15 6.70 1.97
N PHE A 56 11.10 5.90 2.07
CA PHE A 56 10.48 5.20 0.95
C PHE A 56 9.16 5.87 0.61
N ALA A 57 8.82 5.86 -0.68
CA ALA A 57 7.59 6.42 -1.21
C ALA A 57 6.83 5.34 -1.98
N PHE A 58 5.83 4.71 -1.37
CA PHE A 58 5.05 3.66 -2.01
C PHE A 58 3.70 4.20 -2.49
N VAL A 59 3.34 3.93 -3.74
CA VAL A 59 1.98 4.23 -4.23
C VAL A 59 1.02 3.22 -3.65
N VAL A 60 -0.04 3.71 -3.01
CA VAL A 60 -1.13 2.90 -2.46
C VAL A 60 -2.01 2.43 -3.60
N ASP A 61 -2.31 1.14 -3.61
CA ASP A 61 -3.26 0.52 -4.53
C ASP A 61 -4.69 0.87 -4.12
N LEU A 62 -5.19 1.99 -4.65
CA LEU A 62 -6.54 2.48 -4.40
C LEU A 62 -7.63 1.59 -5.01
N ASP A 63 -7.28 0.69 -5.94
CA ASP A 63 -8.20 -0.25 -6.58
C ASP A 63 -8.31 -1.57 -5.81
N ALA A 64 -7.48 -1.80 -4.79
CA ALA A 64 -7.49 -3.02 -3.98
C ALA A 64 -8.77 -3.19 -3.14
N GLY A 65 -9.56 -2.13 -2.96
CA GLY A 65 -10.80 -2.15 -2.18
C GLY A 65 -11.59 -0.84 -2.29
N PRO A 66 -12.77 -0.75 -1.66
CA PRO A 66 -13.64 0.43 -1.73
C PRO A 66 -13.23 1.57 -0.77
N ASN A 67 -11.98 1.58 -0.32
CA ASN A 67 -11.50 2.45 0.75
C ASN A 67 -11.30 3.90 0.31
N PHE A 68 -11.18 4.17 -0.99
CA PHE A 68 -10.95 5.51 -1.50
C PHE A 68 -12.20 6.09 -2.15
N THR A 69 -12.56 7.29 -1.71
CA THR A 69 -13.63 8.09 -2.31
C THR A 69 -13.10 9.47 -2.70
N GLN A 70 -13.68 10.02 -3.76
CA GLN A 70 -13.44 11.38 -4.20
C GLN A 70 -14.78 11.99 -4.62
N GLU A 71 -15.09 13.18 -4.11
CA GLU A 71 -16.36 13.85 -4.36
C GLU A 71 -16.12 15.36 -4.50
N TYR A 72 -16.71 15.97 -5.53
CA TYR A 72 -16.63 17.42 -5.72
C TYR A 72 -17.87 18.09 -5.14
N ASP A 73 -17.67 18.95 -4.14
CA ASP A 73 -18.72 19.80 -3.60
C ASP A 73 -18.76 21.13 -4.37
N ALA A 74 -19.80 21.29 -5.18
CA ALA A 74 -20.03 22.50 -5.96
C ALA A 74 -20.33 23.74 -5.11
N ALA A 75 -20.87 23.57 -3.89
CA ALA A 75 -21.17 24.69 -3.00
C ALA A 75 -19.91 25.28 -2.38
N SER A 76 -18.95 24.44 -1.97
CA SER A 76 -17.68 24.89 -1.42
C SER A 76 -16.58 25.12 -2.48
N GLY A 77 -16.74 24.57 -3.69
CA GLY A 77 -15.74 24.65 -4.77
C GLY A 77 -14.51 23.78 -4.49
N LYS A 78 -14.70 22.64 -3.82
CA LYS A 78 -13.62 21.77 -3.36
C LYS A 78 -13.84 20.33 -3.80
N LEU A 79 -12.74 19.66 -4.13
CA LEU A 79 -12.68 18.21 -4.25
C LEU A 79 -12.29 17.63 -2.89
N GLU A 80 -13.20 16.87 -2.30
CA GLU A 80 -12.98 16.09 -1.09
C GLU A 80 -12.40 14.73 -1.48
N LEU A 81 -11.27 14.40 -0.87
CA LEU A 81 -10.56 13.13 -1.03
C LEU A 81 -10.54 12.44 0.33
N HIS A 82 -11.01 11.20 0.37
CA HIS A 82 -11.04 10.43 1.60
C HIS A 82 -10.52 9.02 1.34
N TYR A 83 -9.47 8.64 2.06
CA TYR A 83 -9.04 7.26 2.17
C TYR A 83 -9.42 6.71 3.54
N ASN A 84 -10.38 5.80 3.56
CA ASN A 84 -10.88 5.15 4.75
C ASN A 84 -9.96 4.01 5.20
N MET A 85 -9.58 4.00 6.48
CA MET A 85 -8.85 2.90 7.11
C MET A 85 -9.75 1.77 7.62
N VAL A 86 -11.07 1.86 7.40
CA VAL A 86 -12.12 0.92 7.86
C VAL A 86 -11.65 -0.53 7.75
N PHE A 87 -11.63 -1.18 8.91
CA PHE A 87 -11.36 -2.60 9.15
C PHE A 87 -10.21 -3.20 8.33
N ASN A 88 -9.08 -2.48 8.21
CA ASN A 88 -7.75 -3.10 8.11
C ASN A 88 -7.36 -3.79 9.43
N GLN A 89 -8.32 -4.51 10.03
CA GLN A 89 -8.10 -5.45 11.11
C GLN A 89 -7.19 -6.53 10.55
N ILE A 90 -5.94 -6.50 10.96
CA ILE A 90 -4.99 -7.58 10.67
C ILE A 90 -5.52 -8.81 11.41
N ALA A 91 -6.43 -9.57 10.80
CA ALA A 91 -6.93 -10.84 11.33
C ALA A 91 -5.81 -11.90 11.48
N GLU A 92 -4.57 -11.51 11.23
CA GLU A 92 -3.37 -12.31 11.34
C GLU A 92 -2.80 -12.19 12.75
N GLY A 93 -2.57 -13.33 13.41
CA GLY A 93 -2.22 -13.43 14.83
C GLY A 93 -1.01 -12.64 15.34
N TRP A 94 -0.23 -12.01 14.46
CA TRP A 94 1.01 -11.30 14.81
C TRP A 94 0.79 -9.85 15.25
N SER A 95 -0.37 -9.24 14.98
CA SER A 95 -0.67 -7.83 15.29
C SER A 95 -1.61 -7.67 16.51
N TRP A 96 -1.94 -8.76 17.20
CA TRP A 96 -2.93 -8.78 18.28
C TRP A 96 -2.35 -8.22 19.58
N ASP A 97 -3.12 -7.34 20.24
CA ASP A 97 -2.90 -6.93 21.64
C ASP A 97 -4.14 -7.30 22.47
N ALA A 98 -4.13 -8.49 23.07
CA ALA A 98 -5.28 -9.11 23.73
C ALA A 98 -5.84 -8.34 24.93
N MET A 99 -5.09 -7.36 25.46
CA MET A 99 -5.47 -6.54 26.62
C MET A 99 -5.59 -5.06 26.25
N ALA A 100 -5.73 -4.73 24.95
CA ALA A 100 -5.90 -3.36 24.51
C ALA A 100 -7.23 -2.77 25.03
N ASP A 101 -7.12 -1.69 25.78
CA ASP A 101 -8.25 -0.79 26.06
C ASP A 101 -8.53 0.02 24.77
N PRO A 102 -9.70 -0.11 24.12
CA PRO A 102 -9.99 0.55 22.83
C PRO A 102 -9.89 2.08 22.88
N ASP A 103 -10.07 2.68 24.06
CA ASP A 103 -9.93 4.12 24.26
C ASP A 103 -8.46 4.57 24.25
N GLN A 104 -7.52 3.64 24.47
CA GLN A 104 -6.09 3.90 24.56
C GLN A 104 -5.27 3.25 23.43
N ARG A 105 -5.69 2.08 22.95
CA ARG A 105 -4.98 1.23 21.99
C ARG A 105 -5.94 0.43 21.14
N ASP A 106 -5.53 0.20 19.91
CA ASP A 106 -6.29 -0.68 19.02
C ASP A 106 -6.02 -2.14 19.37
N TYR A 107 -7.05 -2.98 19.30
CA TYR A 107 -6.91 -4.43 19.43
C TYR A 107 -5.93 -5.02 18.38
N TYR A 108 -5.89 -4.40 17.19
CA TYR A 108 -4.86 -4.63 16.19
C TYR A 108 -3.92 -3.43 16.15
N ARG A 109 -2.69 -3.62 16.64
CA ARG A 109 -1.70 -2.55 16.78
C ARG A 109 -1.37 -1.87 15.45
N PHE A 110 -1.13 -2.67 14.42
CA PHE A 110 -0.76 -2.16 13.10
C PHE A 110 -1.99 -2.00 12.20
N LYS A 111 -2.03 -0.89 11.47
CA LYS A 111 -2.81 -0.72 10.26
C LYS A 111 -1.94 -1.01 9.05
N PHE A 112 -2.56 -1.10 7.87
CA PHE A 112 -1.82 -1.27 6.63
C PHE A 112 -2.41 -0.50 5.46
N LEU A 113 -1.58 -0.26 4.44
CA LEU A 113 -1.95 0.25 3.13
C LEU A 113 -1.64 -0.82 2.07
N PRO A 114 -2.57 -1.18 1.18
CA PRO A 114 -2.30 -2.09 0.07
C PRO A 114 -1.36 -1.43 -0.94
N LEU A 115 -0.34 -2.16 -1.39
CA LEU A 115 0.66 -1.67 -2.35
C LEU A 115 0.65 -2.47 -3.66
N GLY A 116 -0.26 -3.42 -3.79
CA GLY A 116 -0.46 -4.23 -4.99
C GLY A 116 -0.38 -5.74 -4.73
N SER A 117 -0.67 -6.51 -5.77
CA SER A 117 -0.69 -7.98 -5.72
C SER A 117 -0.04 -8.59 -6.96
N GLU A 118 0.32 -9.87 -6.89
CA GLU A 118 0.72 -10.66 -8.06
C GLU A 118 0.31 -12.12 -7.95
N ILE A 119 0.17 -12.77 -9.10
CA ILE A 119 -0.13 -14.20 -9.20
C ILE A 119 1.01 -14.90 -9.93
N ALA A 120 1.42 -16.05 -9.41
CA ALA A 120 2.44 -16.90 -10.03
C ALA A 120 2.02 -18.38 -9.99
N SER A 121 2.57 -19.16 -10.91
CA SER A 121 2.51 -20.63 -10.86
C SER A 121 3.91 -21.15 -10.54
N LYS A 122 4.06 -21.89 -9.43
CA LYS A 122 5.37 -22.41 -9.01
C LYS A 122 5.65 -23.83 -9.50
N ARG A 123 4.62 -24.53 -9.99
CA ARG A 123 4.69 -25.90 -10.51
C ARG A 123 3.74 -26.05 -11.69
N ALA A 124 4.04 -27.00 -12.56
CA ALA A 124 3.13 -27.41 -13.62
C ALA A 124 1.85 -28.04 -13.02
N PRO A 125 0.71 -27.99 -13.73
CA PRO A 125 -0.47 -28.75 -13.34
C PRO A 125 -0.16 -30.25 -13.22
N GLU A 126 -0.88 -30.93 -12.33
CA GLU A 126 -0.69 -32.35 -12.05
C GLU A 126 -2.04 -33.05 -12.01
N VAL A 127 -2.13 -34.26 -12.58
CA VAL A 127 -3.34 -35.09 -12.47
C VAL A 127 -3.30 -35.83 -11.15
N VAL A 128 -4.28 -35.57 -10.29
CA VAL A 128 -4.36 -36.14 -8.95
C VAL A 128 -5.71 -36.84 -8.77
N GLU A 129 -5.71 -37.99 -8.10
CA GLU A 129 -6.92 -38.64 -7.63
C GLU A 129 -7.38 -37.99 -6.31
N LEU A 130 -8.39 -37.11 -6.38
CA LEU A 130 -8.95 -36.46 -5.18
C LEU A 130 -10.04 -37.28 -4.50
N TYR A 131 -10.66 -38.22 -5.23
CA TYR A 131 -11.62 -39.20 -4.72
C TYR A 131 -11.38 -40.55 -5.40
N PRO A 132 -11.70 -41.67 -4.72
CA PRO A 132 -11.54 -43.01 -5.29
C PRO A 132 -12.15 -43.12 -6.72
N GLY A 133 -11.30 -43.45 -7.69
CA GLY A 133 -11.64 -43.59 -9.10
C GLY A 133 -11.87 -42.29 -9.88
N LYS A 134 -11.64 -41.12 -9.28
CA LYS A 134 -11.86 -39.81 -9.90
C LYS A 134 -10.60 -38.96 -9.87
N THR A 135 -9.97 -38.85 -11.04
CA THR A 135 -8.84 -37.96 -11.26
C THR A 135 -9.29 -36.60 -11.77
N VAL A 136 -8.53 -35.56 -11.38
CA VAL A 136 -8.70 -34.20 -11.90
C VAL A 136 -7.33 -33.56 -12.07
N GLU A 137 -7.19 -32.72 -13.09
CA GLU A 137 -6.00 -31.88 -13.24
C GLU A 137 -6.06 -30.75 -12.22
N VAL A 138 -5.10 -30.73 -11.30
CA VAL A 138 -4.93 -29.71 -10.27
C VAL A 138 -3.94 -28.66 -10.74
N LYS A 139 -4.33 -27.39 -10.71
CA LYS A 139 -3.44 -26.25 -11.00
C LYS A 139 -2.77 -25.76 -9.72
N ASN A 140 -1.53 -25.29 -9.81
CA ASN A 140 -0.86 -24.62 -8.72
C ASN A 140 -0.90 -23.10 -8.91
N ARG A 141 -1.50 -22.38 -7.95
CA ARG A 141 -1.59 -20.91 -8.00
C ARG A 141 -1.11 -20.30 -6.69
N TRP A 142 -0.20 -19.34 -6.80
CA TRP A 142 0.29 -18.52 -5.71
C TRP A 142 -0.17 -17.08 -5.92
N ARG A 143 -0.72 -16.45 -4.90
CA ARG A 143 -0.99 -15.02 -4.85
C ARG A 143 -0.13 -14.39 -3.76
N TYR A 144 0.54 -13.30 -4.10
CA TYR A 144 1.26 -12.47 -3.13
C TYR A 144 0.58 -11.12 -3.08
N ASP A 145 0.20 -10.69 -1.87
CA ASP A 145 -0.36 -9.36 -1.62
C ASP A 145 0.67 -8.58 -0.80
N TYR A 146 0.97 -7.36 -1.23
CA TYR A 146 1.99 -6.51 -0.61
C TYR A 146 1.34 -5.34 0.11
N PHE A 147 1.86 -5.05 1.29
CA PHE A 147 1.32 -4.02 2.18
C PHE A 147 2.44 -3.22 2.85
N PHE A 148 2.15 -1.97 3.18
CA PHE A 148 2.93 -1.22 4.16
C PHE A 148 2.14 -1.17 5.48
N ALA A 149 2.74 -1.65 6.56
CA ALA A 149 2.15 -1.70 7.90
C ALA A 149 2.79 -0.67 8.83
N PHE A 150 1.94 0.02 9.60
CA PHE A 150 2.33 1.12 10.51
C PHE A 150 1.40 1.17 11.71
N ASP A 151 1.88 1.68 12.85
CA ASP A 151 1.14 1.76 14.12
C ASP A 151 0.95 3.19 14.63
N ASN A 152 1.32 4.19 13.82
CA ASN A 152 1.33 5.60 14.18
C ASN A 152 0.19 6.40 13.51
N LEU A 153 -0.94 5.74 13.23
CA LEU A 153 -2.12 6.35 12.58
C LEU A 153 -2.61 7.61 13.32
N TYR A 154 -2.61 7.55 14.66
CA TYR A 154 -3.12 8.63 15.50
C TYR A 154 -2.18 9.85 15.61
N ASP A 155 -0.99 9.79 14.99
CA ASP A 155 -0.16 10.97 14.79
C ASP A 155 -0.79 11.92 13.74
N PHE A 156 -1.64 11.40 12.85
CA PHE A 156 -2.32 12.18 11.80
C PHE A 156 -3.65 12.77 12.28
N TYR A 157 -4.37 12.05 13.17
CA TYR A 157 -5.62 12.54 13.74
C TYR A 157 -5.92 12.03 15.14
N ALA A 158 -6.70 12.83 15.88
CA ALA A 158 -7.13 12.47 17.23
C ALA A 158 -7.98 11.19 17.20
N ARG A 159 -7.68 10.27 18.11
CA ARG A 159 -8.49 9.07 18.35
C ARG A 159 -9.92 9.48 18.69
N LYS A 160 -10.87 8.92 17.96
CA LYS A 160 -12.30 9.00 18.24
C LYS A 160 -12.85 7.57 18.25
N VAL A 161 -13.88 7.35 19.05
CA VAL A 161 -14.53 6.02 19.20
C VAL A 161 -15.36 5.67 17.95
N ASP A 162 -15.68 6.66 17.10
CA ASP A 162 -16.39 6.46 15.84
C ASP A 162 -15.40 6.23 14.68
N ASP A 163 -15.67 5.21 13.86
CA ASP A 163 -14.70 4.40 13.11
C ASP A 163 -14.38 4.94 11.70
N ASP A 164 -14.59 6.24 11.48
CA ASP A 164 -14.30 6.93 10.21
C ASP A 164 -12.83 7.39 10.12
N ALA A 165 -11.94 6.53 10.60
CA ALA A 165 -10.52 6.78 10.69
C ALA A 165 -9.91 6.78 9.27
N GLY A 166 -9.24 7.85 8.85
CA GLY A 166 -8.83 7.99 7.45
C GLY A 166 -7.78 9.07 7.17
N PHE A 167 -7.43 9.19 5.89
CA PHE A 167 -6.67 10.32 5.38
C PHE A 167 -7.57 11.19 4.52
N ASP A 168 -7.82 12.40 5.00
CA ASP A 168 -8.69 13.37 4.35
C ASP A 168 -7.90 14.51 3.71
N ALA A 169 -8.38 14.99 2.57
CA ALA A 169 -7.92 16.23 1.97
C ALA A 169 -9.05 16.96 1.24
N SER A 170 -9.17 18.25 1.53
CA SER A 170 -10.13 19.16 0.88
C SER A 170 -9.37 20.12 -0.03
N VAL A 171 -9.50 19.95 -1.34
CA VAL A 171 -8.66 20.63 -2.34
C VAL A 171 -9.48 21.63 -3.14
N PRO A 172 -9.25 22.96 -2.99
CA PRO A 172 -9.92 23.96 -3.81
C PRO A 172 -9.55 23.79 -5.29
N MET A 173 -10.55 23.62 -6.15
CA MET A 173 -10.33 23.50 -7.60
C MET A 173 -11.59 23.80 -8.41
N GLN A 174 -11.43 24.03 -9.71
CA GLN A 174 -12.55 24.26 -10.62
C GLN A 174 -13.28 22.95 -10.94
N ALA A 175 -14.60 23.01 -11.12
CA ALA A 175 -15.44 21.84 -11.41
C ALA A 175 -14.95 21.02 -12.61
N GLY A 176 -14.47 21.68 -13.68
CA GLY A 176 -13.92 20.98 -14.85
C GLY A 176 -12.62 20.23 -14.56
N GLU A 177 -11.77 20.74 -13.66
CA GLU A 177 -10.56 20.03 -13.22
C GLU A 177 -10.93 18.83 -12.35
N ALA A 178 -11.89 18.98 -11.44
CA ALA A 178 -12.40 17.89 -10.61
C ALA A 178 -13.03 16.79 -11.45
N GLN A 179 -13.87 17.13 -12.43
CA GLN A 179 -14.48 16.17 -13.35
C GLN A 179 -13.42 15.38 -14.14
N ARG A 180 -12.38 16.05 -14.65
CA ARG A 180 -11.25 15.40 -15.33
C ARG A 180 -10.55 14.37 -14.43
N LEU A 181 -10.28 14.73 -13.17
CA LEU A 181 -9.64 13.83 -12.20
C LEU A 181 -10.52 12.62 -11.90
N THR A 182 -11.82 12.84 -11.73
CA THR A 182 -12.79 11.79 -11.40
C THR A 182 -13.01 10.81 -12.55
N GLU A 183 -13.33 11.31 -13.75
CA GLU A 183 -13.56 10.48 -14.94
C GLU A 183 -12.29 9.79 -15.41
N GLY A 184 -11.15 10.50 -15.34
CA GLY A 184 -9.85 9.97 -15.72
C GLY A 184 -9.29 8.96 -14.72
N LYS A 185 -9.87 8.86 -13.50
CA LYS A 185 -9.36 8.05 -12.39
C LYS A 185 -7.85 8.22 -12.19
N THR A 186 -7.38 9.46 -12.23
CA THR A 186 -5.94 9.77 -12.17
C THR A 186 -5.45 10.14 -10.78
N VAL A 187 -6.35 10.35 -9.81
CA VAL A 187 -5.94 10.56 -8.42
C VAL A 187 -5.26 9.30 -7.89
N ARG A 188 -4.10 9.48 -7.26
CA ARG A 188 -3.32 8.46 -6.58
C ARG A 188 -2.95 8.94 -5.18
N MET A 189 -2.63 7.98 -4.33
CA MET A 189 -2.17 8.20 -2.98
C MET A 189 -0.76 7.63 -2.83
N LEU A 190 0.15 8.42 -2.26
CA LEU A 190 1.53 8.05 -2.02
C LEU A 190 1.78 8.05 -0.51
N ALA A 191 2.30 6.95 0.01
CA ALA A 191 2.71 6.81 1.40
C ALA A 191 4.22 7.01 1.52
N LEU A 192 4.63 8.08 2.21
CA LEU A 192 6.02 8.27 2.60
C LEU A 192 6.25 7.60 3.94
N CYS A 193 7.28 6.78 4.04
CA CYS A 193 7.54 6.03 5.26
C CYS A 193 9.02 5.83 5.54
N ARG A 194 9.33 5.52 6.81
CA ARG A 194 10.62 4.98 7.22
C ARG A 194 10.41 3.59 7.77
N LEU A 195 11.19 2.62 7.28
CA LEU A 195 11.05 1.24 7.74
C LEU A 195 11.70 1.05 9.11
N LYS A 196 11.10 0.21 9.95
CA LYS A 196 11.57 -0.08 11.30
C LYS A 196 11.55 -1.59 11.58
N PRO A 197 12.41 -2.12 12.47
CA PRO A 197 12.39 -3.52 12.87
C PRO A 197 10.97 -4.00 13.23
N PRO A 198 10.53 -5.19 12.75
CA PRO A 198 11.31 -6.22 12.06
C PRO A 198 11.53 -5.98 10.55
N TYR A 199 11.22 -4.79 10.05
CA TYR A 199 11.29 -4.31 8.65
C TYR A 199 10.31 -5.00 7.71
N HIS A 200 10.06 -6.28 7.91
CA HIS A 200 9.05 -7.03 7.19
C HIS A 200 8.44 -8.13 8.06
N THR A 201 7.25 -8.57 7.68
CA THR A 201 6.60 -9.78 8.20
C THR A 201 5.72 -10.38 7.11
N GLU A 202 5.32 -11.64 7.28
CA GLU A 202 4.45 -12.32 6.35
C GLU A 202 3.48 -13.30 7.02
N SER A 203 2.36 -13.52 6.34
CA SER A 203 1.43 -14.60 6.63
C SER A 203 1.29 -15.51 5.41
N ASN A 204 0.87 -16.75 5.65
CA ASN A 204 0.66 -17.74 4.61
C ASN A 204 -0.63 -18.51 4.87
N THR A 205 -1.50 -18.60 3.87
CA THR A 205 -2.70 -19.45 3.88
C THR A 205 -2.69 -20.37 2.68
N PHE A 206 -2.97 -21.64 2.90
CA PHE A 206 -3.02 -22.66 1.86
C PHE A 206 -4.40 -23.30 1.81
N TRP A 207 -4.98 -23.35 0.61
CA TRP A 207 -6.18 -24.11 0.31
C TRP A 207 -5.82 -25.25 -0.62
N LYS A 208 -6.13 -26.47 -0.18
CA LYS A 208 -5.96 -27.67 -0.99
C LYS A 208 -7.04 -27.72 -2.05
N ALA A 209 -6.66 -28.16 -3.25
CA ALA A 209 -7.60 -28.41 -4.33
C ALA A 209 -8.75 -29.32 -3.90
N THR A 210 -9.94 -29.02 -4.40
CA THR A 210 -11.13 -29.87 -4.29
C THR A 210 -11.61 -30.24 -5.69
N PHE A 211 -12.58 -31.14 -5.79
CA PHE A 211 -13.17 -31.45 -7.10
C PHE A 211 -13.91 -30.25 -7.71
N ALA A 212 -14.56 -29.41 -6.89
CA ALA A 212 -15.26 -28.21 -7.35
C ALA A 212 -14.29 -27.07 -7.70
N GLU A 213 -13.17 -26.99 -7.01
CA GLU A 213 -12.10 -26.02 -7.25
C GLU A 213 -10.75 -26.74 -7.32
N PRO A 214 -10.36 -27.24 -8.52
CA PRO A 214 -9.15 -28.04 -8.70
C PRO A 214 -7.88 -27.17 -8.76
N VAL A 215 -7.68 -26.35 -7.72
CA VAL A 215 -6.56 -25.44 -7.59
C VAL A 215 -5.96 -25.58 -6.20
N ASP A 216 -4.68 -25.97 -6.14
CA ASP A 216 -3.87 -25.77 -4.94
C ASP A 216 -3.49 -24.29 -4.90
N TYR A 217 -4.13 -23.56 -3.98
CA TYR A 217 -4.02 -22.12 -3.87
C TYR A 217 -3.23 -21.73 -2.63
N THR A 218 -2.19 -20.90 -2.81
CA THR A 218 -1.37 -20.34 -1.73
C THR A 218 -1.49 -18.83 -1.75
N LEU A 219 -1.93 -18.22 -0.66
CA LEU A 219 -1.92 -16.77 -0.45
C LEU A 219 -0.81 -16.42 0.53
N ARG A 220 0.09 -15.52 0.13
CA ARG A 220 1.06 -14.91 1.04
C ARG A 220 0.82 -13.41 1.12
N LYS A 221 0.57 -12.92 2.32
CA LYS A 221 0.50 -11.48 2.58
C LYS A 221 1.84 -11.04 3.14
N ARG A 222 2.41 -10.00 2.54
CA ARG A 222 3.77 -9.53 2.75
C ARG A 222 3.73 -8.08 3.18
N TYR A 223 4.24 -7.81 4.36
CA TYR A 223 4.17 -6.50 4.99
C TYR A 223 5.58 -5.94 5.09
N LEU A 224 5.82 -4.74 4.58
CA LEU A 224 6.89 -3.89 5.08
C LEU A 224 6.39 -3.17 6.32
N VAL A 225 7.23 -3.03 7.35
CA VAL A 225 6.84 -2.46 8.65
C VAL A 225 7.61 -1.17 8.88
N GLY A 226 6.91 -0.10 9.26
CA GLY A 226 7.52 1.21 9.41
C GLY A 226 6.67 2.24 10.15
N ASP A 227 7.16 3.46 10.14
CA ASP A 227 6.43 4.66 10.54
C ASP A 227 5.96 5.39 9.28
N LEU A 228 4.68 5.73 9.23
CA LEU A 228 4.12 6.56 8.17
C LEU A 228 4.45 8.03 8.46
N LEU A 229 5.12 8.71 7.54
CA LEU A 229 5.59 10.09 7.70
C LEU A 229 4.59 11.08 7.11
N GLU A 230 4.18 10.85 5.86
CA GLU A 230 3.21 11.69 5.15
C GLU A 230 2.39 10.83 4.17
N VAL A 231 1.19 11.31 3.86
CA VAL A 231 0.34 10.79 2.78
C VAL A 231 0.10 11.90 1.77
N TRP A 232 0.36 11.63 0.50
CA TRP A 232 0.16 12.63 -0.56
C TRP A 232 -0.91 12.15 -1.52
N PHE A 233 -1.86 13.03 -1.81
CA PHE A 233 -2.76 12.86 -2.96
C PHE A 233 -2.18 13.60 -4.15
N TYR A 234 -2.11 12.95 -5.31
CA TYR A 234 -1.56 13.55 -6.52
C TYR A 234 -2.30 13.07 -7.78
N ASP A 235 -2.25 13.89 -8.84
CA ASP A 235 -2.72 13.54 -10.18
C ASP A 235 -1.61 12.78 -10.91
N SER A 236 -1.80 11.48 -11.16
CA SER A 236 -0.78 10.64 -11.81
C SER A 236 -0.48 11.05 -13.25
N ALA A 237 -1.43 11.67 -13.95
CA ALA A 237 -1.24 12.08 -15.34
C ALA A 237 -0.31 13.28 -15.46
N SER A 238 -0.42 14.24 -14.53
CA SER A 238 0.39 15.48 -14.55
C SER A 238 1.54 15.47 -13.55
N GLY A 239 1.48 14.60 -12.54
CA GLY A 239 2.37 14.62 -11.38
C GLY A 239 2.05 15.70 -10.35
N LYS A 240 1.03 16.54 -10.56
CA LYS A 240 0.66 17.61 -9.63
C LYS A 240 0.26 17.04 -8.28
N VAL A 241 0.92 17.49 -7.20
CA VAL A 241 0.49 17.17 -5.83
C VAL A 241 -0.75 17.99 -5.51
N LEU A 242 -1.83 17.31 -5.15
CA LEU A 242 -3.13 17.90 -4.82
C LEU A 242 -3.19 18.29 -3.35
N ALA A 243 -2.71 17.40 -2.46
CA ALA A 243 -2.66 17.62 -1.03
C ALA A 243 -1.59 16.76 -0.36
N LYS A 244 -1.15 17.21 0.82
CA LYS A 244 -0.26 16.47 1.72
C LYS A 244 -0.90 16.41 3.09
N VAL A 245 -1.09 15.20 3.60
CA VAL A 245 -1.55 14.92 4.95
C VAL A 245 -0.32 14.55 5.77
N ARG A 246 -0.08 15.30 6.85
CA ARG A 246 1.10 15.16 7.70
C ARG A 246 0.69 14.83 9.13
N GLN A 247 1.64 14.30 9.88
CA GLN A 247 1.54 14.17 11.33
C GLN A 247 1.28 15.56 11.98
N ARG A 248 0.59 15.57 13.11
CA ARG A 248 0.22 16.78 13.88
C ARG A 248 1.35 17.30 14.77
#